data_AF-A0A7T0P0E2-F1
#
_entry.id   AF-A0A7T0P0E2-F1
#
_cell.length_a   1.000
_cell.length_b   1.000
_cell.length_c   1.000
_cell.angle_alpha   90.00
_cell.angle_beta   90.00
_cell.angle_gamma   90.00
#
_symmetry.space_group_name_H-M   'P 1'
#
loop_
_entity.id
_entity.type
_entity.pdbx_description
1 polymer ?
#
loop_
_entity_poly.entity_id
_entity_poly.type
_entity_poly.pdbx_seq_one_letter_code
_entity_poly.pdbx_strand_id
1 'polypeptide(L)'
;MLNPFSALQYPKSKLLILALLTLNAGIYAVVDTLTSTIDAVTWLILLVIYELETNSNSLPLSEAMLHRIRTGLIAVIVGVFFSYLRGSEWLDVCNSLLWFALIAVMELEVRRPDIVMRHASLCWLLTLAIFAGLIAMAGIWLWQQAWLDAYDAVLWITAFGLIEVDIFHFLQRKQPAV
;
A
#
# COMPACT_ATOMS: atom_id res chain seq x y z
N MET A 1 14.03 31.24 18.08
CA MET A 1 14.60 30.30 17.08
C MET A 1 13.67 29.11 16.98
N LEU A 2 12.74 29.16 16.02
CA LEU A 2 11.86 28.03 15.71
C LEU A 2 12.66 27.06 14.84
N ASN A 3 12.86 25.85 15.34
CA ASN A 3 13.58 24.80 14.62
C ASN A 3 12.60 24.25 13.55
N PRO A 4 12.81 24.45 12.24
CA PRO A 4 11.87 24.01 11.21
C PRO A 4 11.82 22.48 11.04
N PHE A 5 12.65 21.74 11.80
CA PHE A 5 12.77 20.29 11.73
C PHE A 5 12.04 19.53 12.86
N SER A 6 11.28 20.22 13.72
CA SER A 6 10.45 19.56 14.75
C SER A 6 9.06 19.15 14.27
N ALA A 7 8.84 19.07 12.95
CA ALA A 7 7.50 18.85 12.35
C ALA A 7 7.22 17.41 11.90
N LEU A 8 8.18 16.50 11.94
CA LEU A 8 7.94 15.07 11.65
C LEU A 8 8.58 14.23 12.75
N GLN A 9 7.84 13.92 13.82
CA GLN A 9 8.08 12.65 14.54
C GLN A 9 7.54 11.51 13.69
N TYR A 10 8.12 11.34 12.52
CA TYR A 10 7.87 10.19 11.69
C TYR A 10 8.62 9.02 12.34
N PRO A 11 7.93 7.93 12.72
CA PRO A 11 8.59 6.83 13.40
C PRO A 11 9.71 6.28 12.52
N LYS A 12 10.92 6.20 13.06
CA LYS A 12 12.14 5.81 12.32
C LYS A 12 11.97 4.50 11.55
N SER A 13 11.13 3.59 12.04
CA SER A 13 10.77 2.32 11.40
C SER A 13 10.10 2.50 10.02
N LYS A 14 9.15 3.43 9.90
CA LYS A 14 8.49 3.71 8.62
C LYS A 14 9.47 4.30 7.60
N LEU A 15 10.38 5.18 8.03
CA LEU A 15 11.37 5.78 7.11
C LEU A 15 12.33 4.71 6.61
N LEU A 16 12.71 3.79 7.50
CA LEU A 16 13.55 2.67 7.15
C LEU A 16 12.87 1.77 6.12
N ILE A 17 11.58 1.45 6.30
CA ILE A 17 10.82 0.65 5.32
C ILE A 17 10.67 1.38 3.99
N LEU A 18 10.33 2.67 4.01
CA LEU A 18 10.23 3.47 2.79
C LEU A 18 11.58 3.56 2.07
N ALA A 19 12.68 3.73 2.80
CA ALA A 19 14.03 3.74 2.25
C ALA A 19 14.40 2.39 1.64
N LEU A 20 14.08 1.29 2.33
CA LEU A 20 14.28 -0.07 1.83
C LEU A 20 13.46 -0.34 0.56
N LEU A 21 12.19 0.05 0.54
CA LEU A 21 11.33 -0.07 -0.64
C LEU A 21 11.83 0.80 -1.81
N THR A 22 12.26 2.03 -1.53
CA THR A 22 12.81 2.91 -2.56
C THR A 22 14.11 2.34 -3.14
N LEU A 23 14.97 1.81 -2.29
CA LEU A 23 16.20 1.14 -2.72
C LEU A 23 15.88 -0.14 -3.53
N ASN A 24 14.90 -0.92 -3.07
CA ASN A 24 14.45 -2.12 -3.76
C ASN A 24 13.86 -1.79 -5.14
N ALA A 25 12.98 -0.78 -5.23
CA ALA A 25 12.48 -0.26 -6.50
C ALA A 25 13.62 0.25 -7.41
N GLY A 26 14.66 0.86 -6.84
CA GLY A 26 15.86 1.26 -7.56
C GLY A 26 16.66 0.09 -8.14
N ILE A 27 16.72 -1.05 -7.44
CA ILE A 27 17.33 -2.28 -7.95
C ILE A 27 16.53 -2.79 -9.15
N TYR A 28 15.20 -2.94 -9.02
CA TYR A 28 14.34 -3.35 -10.13
C TYR A 28 14.40 -2.37 -11.31
N ALA A 29 14.56 -1.06 -11.05
CA ALA A 29 14.69 -0.07 -12.11
C ALA A 29 15.96 -0.20 -12.96
N VAL A 30 17.03 -0.76 -12.39
CA VAL A 30 18.28 -1.00 -13.12
C VAL A 30 18.29 -2.37 -13.81
N VAL A 31 17.62 -3.36 -13.22
CA VAL A 31 17.68 -4.76 -13.64
C VAL A 31 16.56 -5.14 -14.61
N ASP A 32 15.42 -4.46 -14.55
CA ASP A 32 14.19 -4.88 -15.21
C ASP A 32 13.64 -3.79 -16.17
N THR A 33 12.38 -3.92 -16.58
CA THR A 33 11.74 -3.07 -17.57
C THR A 33 11.30 -1.70 -17.03
N LEU A 34 11.12 -0.73 -17.93
CA LEU A 34 10.49 0.55 -17.59
C LEU A 34 9.08 0.36 -17.02
N THR A 35 8.37 -0.68 -17.44
CA THR A 35 7.01 -0.98 -16.97
C THR A 35 6.99 -1.36 -15.50
N SER A 36 7.89 -2.24 -15.05
CA SER A 36 7.97 -2.61 -13.62
C SER A 36 8.47 -1.47 -12.74
N THR A 37 9.35 -0.61 -13.29
CA THR A 37 9.77 0.63 -12.61
C THR A 37 8.58 1.57 -12.38
N ILE A 38 7.77 1.79 -13.42
CA ILE A 38 6.58 2.64 -13.32
C ILE A 38 5.59 2.05 -12.31
N ASP A 39 5.40 0.74 -12.31
CA ASP A 39 4.53 0.05 -11.34
C ASP A 39 5.01 0.30 -9.91
N ALA A 40 6.27 -0.02 -9.60
CA ALA A 40 6.86 0.15 -8.27
C ALA A 40 6.80 1.62 -7.79
N VAL A 41 7.11 2.58 -8.66
CA VAL A 41 7.01 4.01 -8.33
C VAL A 41 5.56 4.42 -8.08
N THR A 42 4.61 3.90 -8.88
CA THR A 42 3.18 4.20 -8.70
C THR A 42 2.69 3.69 -7.35
N TRP A 43 3.08 2.48 -6.97
CA TRP A 43 2.80 1.90 -5.66
C TRP A 43 3.44 2.69 -4.50
N LEU A 44 4.69 3.15 -4.65
CA LEU A 44 5.36 3.99 -3.66
C LEU A 44 4.64 5.32 -3.45
N ILE A 45 4.24 5.99 -4.54
CA ILE A 45 3.47 7.24 -4.45
C ILE A 45 2.13 6.99 -3.77
N LEU A 46 1.47 5.87 -4.09
CA LEU A 46 0.21 5.48 -3.47
C LEU A 46 0.35 5.30 -1.94
N LEU A 47 1.38 4.60 -1.48
CA LEU A 47 1.70 4.45 -0.05
C LEU A 47 1.84 5.81 0.64
N VAL A 48 2.63 6.71 0.06
CA VAL A 48 2.88 8.04 0.64
C VAL A 48 1.58 8.85 0.72
N ILE A 49 0.72 8.79 -0.30
CA ILE A 49 -0.58 9.47 -0.28
C ILE A 49 -1.47 8.93 0.83
N TYR A 50 -1.56 7.61 0.99
CA TYR A 50 -2.36 7.00 2.07
C TYR A 50 -1.85 7.41 3.46
N GLU A 51 -0.54 7.42 3.66
CA GLU A 51 0.04 7.83 4.93
C GLU A 51 -0.23 9.31 5.24
N LEU A 52 -0.11 10.19 4.24
CA LEU A 52 -0.37 11.63 4.44
C LEU A 52 -1.83 11.90 4.81
N GLU A 53 -2.77 11.19 4.19
CA GLU A 53 -4.20 11.36 4.44
C GLU A 53 -4.61 10.83 5.81
N THR A 54 -4.04 9.69 6.22
CA THR A 54 -4.34 9.07 7.52
C THR A 54 -3.68 9.80 8.68
N ASN A 55 -2.47 10.35 8.52
CA ASN A 55 -1.73 10.99 9.60
C ASN A 55 -2.09 12.49 9.80
N SER A 56 -3.16 12.97 9.14
CA SER A 56 -3.66 14.36 9.23
C SER A 56 -2.62 15.44 8.90
N ASN A 57 -1.51 15.07 8.25
CA ASN A 57 -0.52 16.02 7.78
C ASN A 57 -1.00 16.55 6.42
N SER A 58 -1.93 17.50 6.49
CA SER A 58 -2.63 18.02 5.33
C SER A 58 -1.63 18.66 4.36
N LEU A 59 -1.42 18.00 3.22
CA LEU A 59 -1.00 18.72 2.02
C LEU A 59 -1.98 19.87 1.80
N PRO A 60 -1.57 21.01 1.22
CA PRO A 60 -2.47 22.12 0.87
C PRO A 60 -3.44 21.77 -0.27
N LEU A 61 -3.66 20.47 -0.54
CA LEU A 61 -4.52 19.94 -1.59
C LEU A 61 -5.89 19.61 -1.01
N SER A 62 -6.93 19.86 -1.80
CA SER A 62 -8.30 19.46 -1.45
C SER A 62 -8.42 17.93 -1.38
N GLU A 63 -9.21 17.41 -0.43
CA GLU A 63 -9.53 15.97 -0.32
C GLU A 63 -10.00 15.38 -1.66
N ALA A 64 -10.79 16.13 -2.43
CA ALA A 64 -11.26 15.71 -3.75
C ALA A 64 -10.12 15.52 -4.76
N MET A 65 -9.05 16.32 -4.67
CA MET A 65 -7.88 16.18 -5.54
C MET A 65 -7.06 14.94 -5.16
N LEU A 66 -6.89 14.67 -3.87
CA LEU A 66 -6.21 13.45 -3.38
C LEU A 66 -6.93 12.20 -3.86
N HIS A 67 -8.26 12.16 -3.76
CA HIS A 67 -9.06 11.04 -4.28
C HIS A 67 -8.92 10.86 -5.80
N ARG A 68 -8.84 11.95 -6.57
CA ARG A 68 -8.62 11.90 -8.02
C ARG A 68 -7.25 11.36 -8.37
N ILE A 69 -6.20 11.86 -7.71
CA ILE A 69 -4.82 11.40 -7.91
C ILE A 69 -4.75 9.91 -7.62
N ARG A 70 -5.30 9.47 -6.49
CA ARG A 70 -5.30 8.07 -6.08
C ARG A 70 -6.03 7.17 -7.08
N THR A 71 -7.21 7.59 -7.54
CA THR A 71 -7.94 6.87 -8.60
C THR A 71 -7.10 6.76 -9.87
N GLY A 72 -6.38 7.82 -10.23
CA GLY A 72 -5.45 7.82 -11.35
C GLY A 72 -4.30 6.83 -11.17
N LEU A 73 -3.66 6.81 -10.00
CA LEU A 73 -2.59 5.86 -9.68
C LEU A 73 -3.08 4.41 -9.72
N ILE A 74 -4.25 4.13 -9.13
CA ILE A 74 -4.86 2.79 -9.18
C ILE A 74 -5.14 2.39 -10.63
N ALA A 75 -5.64 3.30 -11.47
CA ALA A 75 -5.86 3.04 -12.89
C ALA A 75 -4.55 2.74 -13.64
N VAL A 76 -3.45 3.42 -13.30
CA VAL A 76 -2.11 3.13 -13.84
C VAL A 76 -1.66 1.72 -13.44
N ILE A 77 -1.75 1.35 -12.15
CA ILE A 77 -1.38 0.01 -11.67
C ILE A 77 -2.19 -1.07 -12.42
N VAL A 78 -3.51 -0.88 -12.52
CA VAL A 78 -4.38 -1.83 -13.26
C VAL A 78 -3.99 -1.90 -14.74
N GLY A 79 -3.67 -0.77 -15.37
CA GLY A 79 -3.22 -0.73 -16.76
C GLY A 79 -1.89 -1.48 -16.98
N VAL A 80 -0.93 -1.27 -16.08
CA VAL A 80 0.36 -1.98 -16.08
C VAL A 80 0.14 -3.47 -15.85
N PHE A 81 -0.73 -3.86 -14.92
CA PHE A 81 -1.12 -5.26 -14.70
C PHE A 81 -1.65 -5.96 -15.94
N PHE A 82 -2.55 -5.32 -16.70
CA PHE A 82 -3.03 -5.89 -17.95
C PHE A 82 -1.92 -6.08 -19.01
N SER A 83 -0.85 -5.29 -18.93
CA SER A 83 0.30 -5.41 -19.84
C SER A 83 1.08 -6.71 -19.60
N TYR A 84 1.26 -7.14 -18.35
CA TYR A 84 2.01 -8.35 -18.03
C TYR A 84 1.14 -9.60 -17.81
N LEU A 85 -0.18 -9.44 -17.58
CA LEU A 85 -1.13 -10.55 -17.37
C LEU A 85 -1.03 -11.69 -18.40
N ARG A 86 -0.71 -11.36 -19.65
CA ARG A 86 -0.65 -12.34 -20.76
C ARG A 86 0.60 -13.25 -20.71
N GLY A 87 1.64 -12.85 -19.99
CA GLY A 87 2.90 -13.58 -19.87
C GLY A 87 3.25 -14.02 -18.45
N SER A 88 2.45 -13.61 -17.45
CA SER A 88 2.70 -13.89 -16.04
C SER A 88 2.35 -15.32 -15.64
N GLU A 89 3.06 -15.83 -14.64
CA GLU A 89 2.72 -17.10 -14.01
C GLU A 89 1.45 -16.94 -13.16
N TRP A 90 0.73 -18.04 -12.94
CA TRP A 90 -0.50 -18.03 -12.13
C TRP A 90 -0.28 -17.47 -10.73
N LEU A 91 0.90 -17.68 -10.17
CA LEU A 91 1.28 -17.19 -8.84
C LEU A 91 1.33 -15.65 -8.81
N ASP A 92 1.96 -15.03 -9.82
CA ASP A 92 2.04 -13.56 -9.94
C ASP A 92 0.65 -12.93 -10.12
N VAL A 93 -0.22 -13.60 -10.88
CA VAL A 93 -1.62 -13.17 -11.06
C VAL A 93 -2.37 -13.23 -9.72
N CYS A 94 -2.24 -14.33 -8.97
CA CYS A 94 -2.88 -14.45 -7.66
C CYS A 94 -2.36 -13.41 -6.66
N ASN A 95 -1.05 -13.20 -6.61
CA ASN A 95 -0.42 -12.19 -5.75
C ASN A 95 -0.95 -10.79 -6.09
N SER A 96 -0.98 -10.42 -7.37
CA SER A 96 -1.49 -9.11 -7.81
C SER A 96 -2.98 -8.93 -7.48
N LEU A 97 -3.79 -9.98 -7.61
CA LEU A 97 -5.21 -9.94 -7.24
C LEU A 97 -5.40 -9.70 -5.73
N LEU A 98 -4.56 -10.28 -4.88
CA LEU A 98 -4.57 -10.01 -3.44
C LEU A 98 -4.20 -8.56 -3.15
N TRP A 99 -3.20 -8.01 -3.83
CA TRP A 99 -2.82 -6.60 -3.73
C TRP A 99 -3.95 -5.66 -4.17
N PHE A 100 -4.66 -5.97 -5.25
CA PHE A 100 -5.83 -5.22 -5.66
C PHE A 100 -6.98 -5.30 -4.67
N ALA A 101 -7.22 -6.48 -4.09
CA ALA A 101 -8.21 -6.63 -3.03
C ALA A 101 -7.83 -5.77 -1.82
N LEU A 102 -6.55 -5.72 -1.43
CA LEU A 102 -6.07 -4.86 -0.34
C LEU A 102 -6.33 -3.39 -0.63
N ILE A 103 -5.95 -2.90 -1.83
CA ILE A 103 -6.25 -1.52 -2.26
C ILE A 103 -7.75 -1.24 -2.18
N ALA A 104 -8.58 -2.17 -2.68
CA ALA A 104 -10.03 -1.96 -2.69
C ALA A 104 -10.61 -1.82 -1.28
N VAL A 105 -10.10 -2.60 -0.31
CA VAL A 105 -10.46 -2.47 1.10
C VAL A 105 -9.99 -1.12 1.64
N MET A 106 -8.70 -0.78 1.55
CA MET A 106 -8.18 0.49 2.03
C MET A 106 -8.89 1.70 1.42
N GLU A 107 -9.24 1.63 0.13
CA GLU A 107 -9.95 2.70 -0.55
C GLU A 107 -11.38 2.88 -0.02
N LEU A 108 -12.04 1.77 0.33
CA LEU A 108 -13.34 1.80 0.98
C LEU A 108 -13.24 2.41 2.38
N GLU A 109 -12.22 2.03 3.16
CA GLU A 109 -11.98 2.55 4.52
C GLU A 109 -11.75 4.06 4.52
N VAL A 110 -10.97 4.55 3.56
CA VAL A 110 -10.67 5.98 3.47
C VAL A 110 -11.83 6.78 2.88
N ARG A 111 -12.49 6.30 1.81
CA ARG A 111 -13.59 7.05 1.16
C ARG A 111 -14.91 7.01 1.91
N ARG A 112 -15.22 5.89 2.56
CA ARG A 112 -16.53 5.62 3.17
C ARG A 112 -16.35 5.05 4.58
N PRO A 113 -15.73 5.82 5.50
CA PRO A 113 -15.51 5.38 6.87
C PRO A 113 -16.81 4.97 7.57
N ASP A 114 -17.94 5.63 7.24
CA ASP A 114 -19.26 5.33 7.81
C ASP A 114 -19.73 3.89 7.53
N ILE A 115 -19.49 3.38 6.31
CA ILE A 115 -19.91 2.04 5.90
C ILE A 115 -19.02 0.98 6.55
N VAL A 116 -17.71 1.27 6.60
CA VAL A 116 -16.70 0.40 7.21
C VAL A 116 -16.95 0.27 8.71
N MET A 117 -17.22 1.37 9.40
CA MET A 117 -17.54 1.32 10.83
C MET A 117 -18.81 0.51 11.12
N ARG A 118 -19.79 0.52 10.20
CA ARG A 118 -21.00 -0.33 10.32
C ARG A 118 -20.71 -1.82 10.13
N HIS A 119 -19.70 -2.17 9.35
CA HIS A 119 -19.31 -3.55 9.05
C HIS A 119 -17.85 -3.83 9.45
N ALA A 120 -17.41 -3.27 10.57
CA ALA A 120 -15.99 -3.26 10.94
C ALA A 120 -15.40 -4.67 11.08
N SER A 121 -16.19 -5.62 11.59
CA SER A 121 -15.78 -7.03 11.71
C SER A 121 -15.55 -7.69 10.36
N LEU A 122 -16.39 -7.39 9.36
CA LEU A 122 -16.24 -7.93 8.01
C LEU A 122 -15.02 -7.32 7.32
N CYS A 123 -14.84 -5.99 7.39
CA CYS A 123 -13.67 -5.32 6.82
C CYS A 123 -12.38 -5.84 7.44
N TRP A 124 -12.31 -5.95 8.77
CA TRP A 124 -11.14 -6.48 9.45
C TRP A 124 -10.84 -7.94 9.07
N LEU A 125 -11.87 -8.78 8.96
CA LEU A 125 -11.70 -10.19 8.55
C LEU A 125 -11.24 -10.30 7.09
N LEU A 126 -11.73 -9.42 6.20
CA LEU A 126 -11.25 -9.34 4.82
C LEU A 126 -9.79 -8.90 4.77
N THR A 127 -9.42 -7.82 5.47
CA THR A 127 -8.02 -7.37 5.60
C THR A 127 -7.14 -8.53 6.07
N LEU A 128 -7.52 -9.21 7.15
CA LEU A 128 -6.76 -10.32 7.71
C LEU A 128 -6.61 -11.48 6.71
N ALA A 129 -7.68 -11.84 6.01
CA ALA A 129 -7.65 -12.89 5.00
C ALA A 129 -6.72 -12.53 3.82
N ILE A 130 -6.73 -11.27 3.39
CA ILE A 130 -5.85 -10.77 2.33
C ILE A 130 -4.39 -10.81 2.77
N PHE A 131 -4.06 -10.29 3.96
CA PHE A 131 -2.70 -10.35 4.51
C PHE A 131 -2.21 -11.78 4.70
N ALA A 132 -3.06 -12.68 5.20
CA ALA A 132 -2.72 -14.10 5.30
C ALA A 132 -2.41 -14.71 3.92
N GLY A 133 -3.20 -14.36 2.89
CA GLY A 133 -2.94 -14.76 1.51
C GLY A 133 -1.60 -14.22 0.98
N LEU A 134 -1.30 -12.95 1.22
CA LEU A 134 -0.03 -12.33 0.79
C LEU A 134 1.18 -12.96 1.46
N ILE A 135 1.09 -13.23 2.77
CA ILE A 135 2.14 -13.95 3.51
C ILE A 135 2.31 -15.36 2.98
N ALA A 136 1.22 -16.05 2.63
CA ALA A 136 1.29 -17.37 2.00
C ALA A 136 2.00 -17.31 0.65
N MET A 137 1.73 -16.30 -0.20
CA MET A 137 2.45 -16.11 -1.48
C MET A 137 3.95 -15.88 -1.26
N ALA A 138 4.32 -15.01 -0.32
CA ALA A 138 5.72 -14.80 0.05
C ALA A 138 6.39 -16.10 0.54
N GLY A 139 5.67 -16.93 1.31
CA GLY A 139 6.15 -18.24 1.74
C GLY A 139 6.33 -19.23 0.59
N ILE A 140 5.46 -19.20 -0.43
CA ILE A 140 5.59 -20.03 -1.62
C ILE A 140 6.82 -19.61 -2.44
N TRP A 141 7.07 -18.31 -2.64
CA TRP A 141 8.29 -17.84 -3.31
C TRP A 141 9.55 -18.22 -2.55
N LEU A 142 9.53 -18.13 -1.22
CA LEU A 142 10.62 -18.57 -0.37
C LEU A 142 10.90 -20.08 -0.55
N TRP A 143 9.87 -20.90 -0.65
CA TRP A 143 10.01 -22.34 -0.93
C TRP A 143 10.64 -22.59 -2.31
N GLN A 144 10.25 -21.81 -3.31
CA GLN A 144 10.79 -21.88 -4.68
C GLN A 144 12.21 -21.32 -4.82
N GLN A 145 12.83 -20.88 -3.71
CA GLN A 145 14.15 -20.22 -3.71
C GLN A 145 14.17 -18.88 -4.47
N ALA A 146 13.01 -18.28 -4.72
CA ALA A 146 12.86 -16.95 -5.29
C ALA A 146 13.04 -15.89 -4.19
N TRP A 147 14.29 -15.74 -3.71
CA TRP A 147 14.63 -14.92 -2.55
C TRP A 147 14.32 -13.44 -2.72
N LEU A 148 14.52 -12.89 -3.93
CA LEU A 148 14.27 -11.48 -4.20
C LEU A 148 12.76 -11.16 -4.14
N ASP A 149 11.93 -11.99 -4.78
CA ASP A 149 10.48 -11.77 -4.81
C ASP A 149 9.84 -11.97 -3.44
N ALA A 150 10.32 -12.95 -2.67
CA ALA A 150 9.90 -13.13 -1.28
C ALA A 150 10.27 -11.92 -0.40
N TYR A 151 11.48 -11.38 -0.57
CA TYR A 151 11.95 -10.20 0.18
C TYR A 151 11.17 -8.94 -0.20
N ASP A 152 10.97 -8.69 -1.50
CA ASP A 152 10.14 -7.59 -2.00
C ASP A 152 8.73 -7.67 -1.42
N ALA A 153 8.08 -8.82 -1.53
CA ALA A 153 6.73 -9.04 -0.99
C ALA A 153 6.65 -8.76 0.51
N VAL A 154 7.64 -9.19 1.30
CA VAL A 154 7.68 -8.92 2.75
C VAL A 154 7.82 -7.43 3.05
N LEU A 155 8.62 -6.69 2.28
CA LEU A 155 8.74 -5.24 2.45
C LEU A 155 7.40 -4.54 2.16
N TRP A 156 6.74 -4.92 1.06
CA TRP A 156 5.41 -4.36 0.72
C TRP A 156 4.35 -4.72 1.75
N ILE A 157 4.29 -5.97 2.20
CA ILE A 157 3.36 -6.42 3.24
C ILE A 157 3.57 -5.60 4.52
N THR A 158 4.82 -5.37 4.90
CA THR A 158 5.15 -4.58 6.08
C THR A 158 4.72 -3.13 5.91
N ALA A 159 5.01 -2.50 4.76
CA ALA A 159 4.61 -1.12 4.49
C ALA A 159 3.09 -0.93 4.50
N PHE A 160 2.37 -1.79 3.78
CA PHE A 160 0.91 -1.74 3.74
C PHE A 160 0.29 -2.06 5.10
N GLY A 161 0.87 -3.00 5.87
CA GLY A 161 0.43 -3.28 7.23
C GLY A 161 0.58 -2.08 8.17
N LEU A 162 1.63 -1.26 8.01
CA LEU A 162 1.79 -0.04 8.80
C LEU A 162 0.75 1.03 8.42
N ILE A 163 0.45 1.17 7.14
CA ILE A 163 -0.61 2.07 6.67
C ILE A 163 -1.97 1.61 7.17
N GLU A 164 -2.25 0.31 7.15
CA GLU A 164 -3.49 -0.26 7.66
C GLU A 164 -3.69 0.13 9.14
N VAL A 165 -2.64 0.04 9.96
CA VAL A 165 -2.67 0.50 11.36
C VAL A 165 -2.97 2.00 11.47
N ASP A 166 -2.42 2.82 10.57
CA ASP A 166 -2.73 4.25 10.53
C ASP A 166 -4.19 4.52 10.13
N ILE A 167 -4.73 3.75 9.17
CA ILE A 167 -6.14 3.82 8.76
C ILE A 167 -7.04 3.45 9.93
N PHE A 168 -6.72 2.39 10.68
CA PHE A 168 -7.48 2.03 11.89
C PHE A 168 -7.52 3.16 12.92
N HIS A 169 -6.38 3.81 13.20
CA HIS A 169 -6.35 4.98 14.08
C HIS A 169 -7.16 6.15 13.52
N PHE A 170 -7.12 6.37 12.20
CA PHE A 170 -7.93 7.38 11.53
C PHE A 170 -9.43 7.12 11.68
N LEU A 171 -9.87 5.87 11.50
CA LEU A 171 -11.27 5.47 11.69
C LEU A 171 -11.73 5.67 13.14
N GLN A 172 -10.89 5.34 14.13
CA GLN A 172 -11.18 5.59 15.55
C GLN A 172 -11.33 7.08 15.87
N ARG A 173 -10.52 7.96 15.25
CA ARG A 173 -10.66 9.42 15.44
C ARG A 173 -11.94 9.98 14.84
N LYS A 174 -12.48 9.35 13.79
CA LYS A 174 -13.74 9.74 13.15
C LYS A 174 -14.98 9.14 13.82
N GLN A 175 -14.82 8.18 14.74
CA GLN A 175 -15.93 7.70 15.56
C GLN A 175 -16.42 8.84 16.47
N PRO A 176 -17.70 9.24 16.38
CA PRO A 176 -18.26 10.16 17.36
C PRO A 176 -18.23 9.47 18.72
N ALA A 177 -17.69 10.15 19.73
CA ALA A 177 -17.80 9.71 21.11
C ALA A 177 -19.29 9.52 21.44
N VAL A 178 -19.69 8.28 21.68
CA VAL A 178 -21.03 7.93 22.18
C VAL A 178 -21.11 8.26 23.65
#